data_AF-A0A2I0T398-F1
#
_entry.id   AF-A0A2I0T398-F1
#
_cell.length_a   1.000
_cell.length_b   1.000
_cell.length_c   1.000
_cell.angle_alpha   90.00
_cell.angle_beta   90.00
_cell.angle_gamma   90.00
#
_symmetry.space_group_name_H-M   'P 1'
#
loop_
_entity.id
_entity.type
_entity.pdbx_description
1 polymer ?
#
loop_
_entity_poly.entity_id
_entity_poly.type
_entity_poly.pdbx_seq_one_letter_code
_entity_poly.pdbx_strand_id
1 'polypeptide(L)'
;MNLLITGTEQFNQKPKKGIQFLQEKNLLATPIDNNEVARWLRENPRLDKKMIGEFVSDRKNIDLLESFVGNDEIVMPEEQTGLVKENYIWNVLLHRGATDEGIFLHVPPGSYDHDLFTMTWGPTIAALSYVFDKSLEETIIQKAISGFRWPVFKKLAICEKLYWNDL
;
A
#
# COMPACT_ATOMS: atom_id res chain seq x y z
N MET A 1 -45.94 -3.45 3.18
CA MET A 1 -45.11 -4.03 4.25
C MET A 1 -43.68 -4.10 3.73
N ASN A 2 -42.71 -3.49 4.41
CA ASN A 2 -41.34 -3.45 3.90
C ASN A 2 -40.67 -4.81 4.15
N LEU A 3 -40.40 -5.56 3.07
CA LEU A 3 -39.90 -6.95 3.13
C LEU A 3 -38.60 -7.07 3.93
N LEU A 4 -37.74 -6.04 3.90
CA LEU A 4 -36.52 -5.98 4.70
C LEU A 4 -36.79 -5.94 6.20
N ILE A 5 -37.85 -5.25 6.64
CA ILE A 5 -38.23 -5.19 8.06
C ILE A 5 -38.67 -6.58 8.53
N THR A 6 -39.52 -7.25 7.75
CA THR A 6 -39.99 -8.60 8.06
C THR A 6 -38.85 -9.62 8.07
N GLY A 7 -37.89 -9.51 7.13
CA GLY A 7 -36.69 -10.35 7.14
C GLY A 7 -35.79 -10.10 8.35
N THR A 8 -35.65 -8.84 8.77
CA THR A 8 -34.91 -8.44 9.97
C THR A 8 -35.55 -9.01 11.25
N GLU A 9 -36.87 -8.88 11.38
CA GLU A 9 -37.63 -9.45 12.50
C GLU A 9 -37.47 -10.98 12.57
N GLN A 10 -37.51 -11.66 11.42
CA GLN A 10 -37.27 -13.10 11.35
C GLN A 10 -35.84 -13.47 11.72
N PHE A 11 -34.84 -12.67 11.34
CA PHE A 11 -33.46 -12.88 11.74
C PHE A 11 -33.28 -12.76 13.26
N ASN A 12 -33.85 -11.72 13.87
CA ASN A 12 -33.78 -11.48 15.32
C ASN A 12 -34.42 -12.62 16.14
N GLN A 13 -35.39 -13.34 15.57
CA GLN A 13 -35.96 -14.54 16.21
C GLN A 13 -35.15 -15.81 15.89
N LYS A 14 -34.84 -16.04 14.60
CA LYS A 14 -34.15 -17.22 14.09
C LYS A 14 -33.27 -16.81 12.88
N PRO A 15 -31.96 -16.60 13.07
CA PRO A 15 -31.06 -16.09 12.04
C PRO A 15 -31.13 -16.85 10.72
N LYS A 16 -31.11 -18.19 10.77
CA LYS A 16 -31.19 -19.06 9.59
C LYS A 16 -32.48 -18.86 8.79
N LYS A 17 -33.61 -18.66 9.47
CA LYS A 17 -34.90 -18.39 8.80
C LYS A 17 -34.95 -16.99 8.21
N GLY A 18 -34.39 -16.01 8.90
CA GLY A 18 -34.28 -14.64 8.40
C GLY A 18 -33.48 -14.58 7.09
N ILE A 19 -32.29 -15.20 7.06
CA ILE A 19 -31.47 -15.27 5.84
C ILE A 19 -32.19 -16.01 4.72
N GLN A 20 -32.80 -17.16 4.99
CA GLN A 20 -33.57 -17.91 4.00
C GLN A 20 -34.73 -17.08 3.43
N PHE A 21 -35.47 -16.36 4.27
CA PHE A 21 -36.55 -15.49 3.84
C PHE A 21 -36.04 -14.36 2.93
N LEU A 22 -34.90 -13.77 3.26
CA LEU A 22 -34.29 -12.72 2.44
C LEU A 22 -33.82 -13.26 1.08
N GLN A 23 -33.27 -14.48 1.04
CA GLN A 23 -32.92 -15.18 -0.20
C GLN A 23 -34.16 -15.48 -1.06
N GLU A 24 -35.24 -15.99 -0.46
CA GLU A 24 -36.51 -16.26 -1.16
C GLU A 24 -37.16 -15.01 -1.75
N LYS A 25 -36.90 -13.85 -1.14
CA LYS A 25 -37.35 -12.54 -1.64
C LYS A 25 -36.37 -11.88 -2.61
N ASN A 26 -35.30 -12.57 -3.01
CA ASN A 26 -34.22 -12.05 -3.86
C ASN A 26 -33.56 -10.77 -3.28
N LEU A 27 -33.51 -10.67 -1.95
CA LEU A 27 -32.84 -9.58 -1.23
C LEU A 27 -31.40 -9.94 -0.85
N LEU A 28 -31.04 -11.22 -0.91
CA LEU A 28 -29.70 -11.76 -0.75
C LEU A 28 -29.46 -12.80 -1.85
N ALA A 29 -28.21 -12.96 -2.31
CA ALA A 29 -27.85 -13.90 -3.36
C ALA A 29 -28.18 -15.36 -3.02
N THR A 30 -28.53 -16.13 -4.06
CA THR A 30 -28.66 -17.59 -4.06
C THR A 30 -27.79 -18.17 -5.18
N PRO A 31 -26.69 -18.91 -4.86
CA PRO A 31 -26.22 -19.34 -3.54
C PRO A 31 -25.71 -18.17 -2.67
N ILE A 32 -25.61 -18.42 -1.36
CA ILE A 32 -25.26 -17.41 -0.35
C ILE A 32 -23.88 -16.78 -0.62
N ASP A 33 -23.82 -15.45 -0.67
CA ASP A 33 -22.57 -14.69 -0.70
C ASP A 33 -22.27 -14.15 0.71
N ASN A 34 -21.19 -14.63 1.32
CA ASN A 34 -20.78 -14.24 2.66
C ASN A 34 -20.45 -12.74 2.77
N ASN A 35 -19.95 -12.11 1.70
CA ASN A 35 -19.63 -10.68 1.70
C ASN A 35 -20.89 -9.83 1.72
N GLU A 36 -21.91 -10.23 0.96
CA GLU A 36 -23.21 -9.56 0.94
C GLU A 36 -23.93 -9.70 2.28
N VAL A 37 -23.93 -10.91 2.86
CA VAL A 37 -24.52 -11.15 4.18
C VAL A 37 -23.77 -10.36 5.26
N ALA A 38 -22.44 -10.36 5.25
CA ALA A 38 -21.64 -9.57 6.19
C ALA A 38 -21.95 -8.07 6.09
N ARG A 39 -22.08 -7.54 4.86
CA ARG A 39 -22.48 -6.14 4.62
C ARG A 39 -23.87 -5.86 5.19
N TRP A 40 -24.85 -6.70 4.89
CA TRP A 40 -26.22 -6.53 5.40
C TRP A 40 -26.28 -6.57 6.94
N LEU A 41 -25.53 -7.48 7.57
CA LEU A 41 -25.45 -7.58 9.03
C LEU A 41 -24.88 -6.29 9.67
N ARG A 42 -23.95 -5.60 9.00
CA ARG A 42 -23.38 -4.34 9.47
C ARG A 42 -24.29 -3.13 9.23
N GLU A 43 -24.88 -3.04 8.03
CA GLU A 43 -25.61 -1.84 7.59
C GLU A 43 -27.01 -1.74 8.18
N ASN A 44 -27.56 -2.82 8.76
CA ASN A 44 -28.92 -2.85 9.27
C ASN A 44 -28.99 -2.61 10.79
N PRO A 45 -29.27 -1.36 11.25
CA PRO A 45 -29.26 -1.00 12.67
C PRO A 45 -30.39 -1.63 13.50
N ARG A 46 -31.36 -2.30 12.85
CA ARG A 46 -32.49 -2.96 13.51
C ARG A 46 -32.22 -4.42 13.89
N LEU A 47 -31.06 -4.95 13.51
CA LEU A 47 -30.65 -6.28 13.91
C LEU A 47 -30.22 -6.31 15.37
N ASP A 48 -30.57 -7.38 16.06
CA ASP A 48 -30.12 -7.63 17.43
C ASP A 48 -28.64 -8.04 17.40
N LYS A 49 -27.78 -7.19 18.00
CA LYS A 49 -26.33 -7.41 18.07
C LYS A 49 -25.95 -8.75 18.71
N LYS A 50 -26.75 -9.23 19.67
CA LYS A 50 -26.53 -10.53 20.29
C LYS A 50 -26.75 -11.66 19.28
N MET A 51 -27.82 -11.56 18.49
CA MET A 51 -28.15 -12.56 17.46
C MET A 51 -27.15 -12.56 16.31
N ILE A 52 -26.62 -11.39 15.94
CA ILE A 52 -25.49 -11.30 15.00
C ILE A 52 -24.29 -12.08 15.55
N GLY A 53 -23.89 -11.81 16.79
CA GLY A 53 -22.75 -12.47 17.42
C GLY A 53 -22.92 -13.99 17.50
N GLU A 54 -24.08 -14.47 17.94
CA GLU A 54 -24.38 -15.91 18.00
C GLU A 54 -24.37 -16.58 16.61
N PHE A 55 -24.88 -15.90 15.58
CA PHE A 55 -24.91 -16.42 14.21
C PHE A 55 -23.53 -16.47 13.58
N VAL A 56 -22.78 -15.37 13.64
CA VAL A 56 -21.46 -15.26 12.99
C VAL A 56 -20.41 -16.11 13.71
N SER A 57 -20.56 -16.34 15.02
CA SER A 57 -19.62 -17.18 15.80
C SER A 57 -19.86 -18.69 15.67
N ASP A 58 -20.92 -19.15 14.97
CA ASP A 58 -21.15 -20.58 14.73
C ASP A 58 -20.03 -21.13 13.83
N ARG A 59 -19.46 -22.29 14.18
CA ARG A 59 -18.42 -22.98 13.40
C ARG A 59 -18.82 -23.28 11.94
N LYS A 60 -20.13 -23.28 11.64
CA LYS A 60 -20.65 -23.44 10.28
C LYS A 60 -20.50 -22.18 9.42
N ASN A 61 -20.25 -21.04 10.04
CA ASN A 61 -20.23 -19.72 9.44
C ASN A 61 -18.82 -19.09 9.53
N ILE A 62 -17.75 -19.89 9.59
CA ILE A 62 -16.37 -19.38 9.70
C ILE A 62 -16.02 -18.46 8.53
N ASP A 63 -16.39 -18.84 7.31
CA ASP A 63 -16.15 -18.01 6.13
C ASP A 63 -16.93 -16.68 6.19
N LEU A 64 -18.13 -16.69 6.79
CA LEU A 64 -18.91 -15.48 7.04
C LEU A 64 -18.27 -14.62 8.13
N LEU A 65 -17.72 -15.23 9.19
CA LEU A 65 -16.98 -14.52 10.23
C LEU A 65 -15.76 -13.81 9.64
N GLU A 66 -15.01 -14.48 8.77
CA GLU A 66 -13.86 -13.88 8.09
C GLU A 66 -14.30 -12.66 7.26
N SER A 67 -15.36 -12.79 6.44
CA SER A 67 -15.95 -11.65 5.71
C SER A 67 -16.49 -10.54 6.65
N PHE A 68 -17.03 -10.91 7.82
CA PHE A 68 -17.60 -10.00 8.82
C PHE A 68 -16.54 -9.27 9.67
N VAL A 69 -15.35 -9.82 9.85
CA VAL A 69 -14.27 -9.16 10.57
C VAL A 69 -13.32 -8.42 9.62
N GLY A 70 -12.99 -9.01 8.47
CA GLY A 70 -11.96 -8.49 7.56
C GLY A 70 -12.23 -7.10 6.98
N ASN A 71 -13.46 -6.56 7.05
CA ASN A 71 -13.71 -5.16 6.64
C ASN A 71 -13.65 -4.14 7.81
N ASP A 72 -13.68 -4.60 9.07
CA ASP A 72 -13.59 -3.75 10.26
C ASP A 72 -12.25 -3.95 11.00
N GLU A 73 -11.32 -4.69 10.40
CA GLU A 73 -9.98 -4.87 10.96
C GLU A 73 -9.25 -3.53 10.96
N ILE A 74 -8.74 -3.13 12.14
CA ILE A 74 -7.85 -1.98 12.26
C ILE A 74 -6.54 -2.37 11.58
N VAL A 75 -6.42 -2.03 10.31
CA VAL A 75 -5.16 -2.22 9.56
C VAL A 75 -4.15 -1.21 10.08
N MET A 76 -3.04 -1.70 10.61
CA MET A 76 -1.98 -0.82 11.11
C MET A 76 -1.46 0.07 9.97
N PRO A 77 -1.06 1.32 10.23
CA PRO A 77 -0.57 2.22 9.18
C PRO A 77 0.57 1.63 8.33
N GLU A 78 1.43 0.80 8.92
CA GLU A 78 2.52 0.07 8.23
C GLU A 78 2.04 -1.04 7.28
N GLU A 79 0.85 -1.60 7.52
CA GLU A 79 0.21 -2.67 6.74
C GLU A 79 -0.65 -2.12 5.58
N GLN A 80 -0.96 -0.82 5.61
CA GLN A 80 -1.64 -0.14 4.51
C GLN A 80 -0.70 0.05 3.30
N THR A 81 -1.25 0.37 2.14
CA THR A 81 -0.48 0.64 0.91
C THR A 81 -0.67 2.09 0.43
N GLY A 82 0.27 2.59 -0.37
CA GLY A 82 0.19 3.93 -0.97
C GLY A 82 0.37 5.07 0.03
N LEU A 83 -0.33 6.19 -0.23
CA LEU A 83 -0.15 7.48 0.45
C LEU A 83 -0.26 7.41 1.98
N VAL A 84 -1.10 6.53 2.52
CA VAL A 84 -1.28 6.45 3.98
C VAL A 84 -0.03 5.86 4.65
N LYS A 85 0.52 4.79 4.08
CA LYS A 85 1.80 4.22 4.51
C LYS A 85 2.93 5.23 4.39
N GLU A 86 2.99 5.95 3.26
CA GLU A 86 4.01 6.96 3.03
C GLU A 86 3.94 8.08 4.08
N ASN A 87 2.76 8.63 4.35
CA ASN A 87 2.57 9.66 5.37
C ASN A 87 2.92 9.16 6.78
N TYR A 88 2.59 7.92 7.10
CA TYR A 88 2.97 7.31 8.37
C TYR A 88 4.49 7.21 8.51
N ILE A 89 5.19 6.66 7.50
CA ILE A 89 6.66 6.54 7.50
C ILE A 89 7.31 7.90 7.64
N TRP A 90 6.82 8.93 6.91
CA TRP A 90 7.32 10.29 7.03
C TRP A 90 7.17 10.86 8.43
N ASN A 91 6.01 10.67 9.07
CA ASN A 91 5.80 11.13 10.44
C ASN A 91 6.74 10.42 11.43
N VAL A 92 6.95 9.10 11.27
CA VAL A 92 7.90 8.34 12.09
C VAL A 92 9.32 8.87 11.90
N LEU A 93 9.73 9.15 10.66
CA LEU A 93 11.04 9.72 10.36
C LEU A 93 11.21 11.11 10.98
N LEU A 94 10.20 11.98 10.92
CA LEU A 94 10.25 13.31 11.54
C LEU A 94 10.37 13.21 13.06
N HIS A 95 9.64 12.28 13.70
CA HIS A 95 9.73 12.07 15.14
C HIS A 95 11.11 11.55 15.55
N ARG A 96 11.68 10.61 14.79
CA ARG A 96 13.06 10.13 14.99
C ARG A 96 14.09 11.23 14.75
N GLY A 97 13.89 12.06 13.73
CA GLY A 97 14.76 13.20 13.45
C GLY A 97 14.73 14.29 14.54
N ALA A 98 13.71 14.29 15.40
CA ALA A 98 13.62 15.19 16.56
C ALA A 98 14.30 14.63 17.81
N THR A 99 14.79 13.38 17.80
CA THR A 99 15.60 12.82 18.88
C THR A 99 17.08 13.16 18.67
N ASP A 100 17.93 12.82 19.66
CA ASP A 100 19.38 13.00 19.56
C ASP A 100 20.01 12.21 18.39
N GLU A 101 19.33 11.16 17.87
CA GLU A 101 19.74 10.43 16.66
C GLU A 101 19.60 11.26 15.38
N GLY A 102 18.79 12.33 15.41
CA GLY A 102 18.59 13.26 14.30
C GLY A 102 19.60 14.42 14.27
N ILE A 103 20.58 14.45 15.17
CA ILE A 103 21.63 15.47 15.20
C ILE A 103 22.70 15.11 14.16
N PHE A 104 22.67 15.79 13.02
CA PHE A 104 23.67 15.62 11.97
C PHE A 104 24.88 16.54 12.21
N LEU A 105 26.08 16.02 11.95
CA LEU A 105 27.30 16.82 11.96
C LEU A 105 27.30 17.77 10.76
N HIS A 106 27.43 19.07 11.03
CA HIS A 106 27.63 20.05 9.96
C HIS A 106 29.07 19.97 9.46
N VAL A 107 29.26 19.34 8.31
CA VAL A 107 30.56 19.20 7.66
C VAL A 107 30.72 20.30 6.59
N PRO A 108 31.93 20.83 6.35
CA PRO A 108 32.14 21.81 5.28
C PRO A 108 31.55 21.35 3.93
N PRO A 109 31.00 22.28 3.13
CA PRO A 109 30.49 21.95 1.82
C PRO A 109 31.55 21.22 0.97
N GLY A 110 31.17 20.08 0.39
CA GLY A 110 32.03 19.31 -0.51
C GLY A 110 32.91 18.25 0.15
N SER A 111 32.91 18.09 1.48
CA SER A 111 33.79 17.14 2.16
C SER A 111 33.59 15.67 1.80
N TYR A 112 32.39 15.29 1.34
CA TYR A 112 32.08 13.92 0.93
C TYR A 112 31.77 13.80 -0.56
N ASP A 113 31.89 14.88 -1.35
CA ASP A 113 31.51 14.86 -2.76
C ASP A 113 32.32 13.82 -3.54
N HIS A 114 33.61 13.67 -3.22
CA HIS A 114 34.48 12.68 -3.85
C HIS A 114 34.08 11.24 -3.54
N ASP A 115 33.82 10.92 -2.27
CA ASP A 115 33.46 9.57 -1.84
C ASP A 115 32.06 9.19 -2.34
N LEU A 116 31.09 10.12 -2.21
CA LEU A 116 29.73 9.95 -2.73
C LEU A 116 29.74 9.77 -4.24
N PHE A 117 30.55 10.55 -4.96
CA PHE A 117 30.73 10.40 -6.39
C PHE A 117 31.30 9.02 -6.71
N THR A 118 32.43 8.64 -6.09
CA THR A 118 33.12 7.37 -6.31
C THR A 118 32.22 6.17 -6.09
N MET A 119 31.34 6.23 -5.07
CA MET A 119 30.37 5.18 -4.78
C MET A 119 29.21 5.09 -5.79
N THR A 120 28.81 6.21 -6.39
CA THR A 120 27.55 6.29 -7.17
C THR A 120 27.75 6.37 -8.68
N TRP A 121 28.88 6.88 -9.19
CA TRP A 121 29.07 7.13 -10.63
C TRP A 121 29.06 5.84 -11.45
N GLY A 122 29.73 4.77 -10.99
CA GLY A 122 29.83 3.50 -11.71
C GLY A 122 28.48 2.82 -11.91
N PRO A 123 27.71 2.57 -10.84
CA PRO A 123 26.35 2.03 -10.95
C PRO A 123 25.40 2.91 -11.78
N THR A 124 25.52 4.24 -11.68
CA THR A 124 24.70 5.18 -12.45
C THR A 124 24.98 5.08 -13.95
N ILE A 125 26.26 5.04 -14.34
CA ILE A 125 26.67 4.83 -15.74
C ILE A 125 26.19 3.47 -16.25
N ALA A 126 26.37 2.41 -15.48
CA ALA A 126 25.94 1.07 -15.89
C ALA A 126 24.42 1.02 -16.14
N ALA A 127 23.63 1.63 -15.26
CA ALA A 127 22.18 1.72 -15.42
C ALA A 127 21.79 2.55 -16.66
N LEU A 128 22.41 3.73 -16.86
CA LEU A 128 22.15 4.58 -18.03
C LEU A 128 22.55 3.89 -19.34
N SER A 129 23.69 3.20 -19.36
CA SER A 129 24.17 2.44 -20.52
C SER A 129 23.23 1.28 -20.85
N TYR A 130 22.74 0.56 -19.83
CA TYR A 130 21.77 -0.49 -20.02
C TYR A 130 20.45 0.04 -20.61
N VAL A 131 19.93 1.15 -20.08
CA VAL A 131 18.70 1.77 -20.59
C VAL A 131 18.90 2.26 -22.02
N PHE A 132 20.06 2.84 -22.34
CA PHE A 132 20.39 3.27 -23.69
C PHE A 132 20.46 2.10 -24.67
N ASP A 133 21.14 1.00 -24.31
CA ASP A 133 21.34 -0.16 -25.19
C ASP A 133 20.09 -1.03 -25.36
N LYS A 134 19.19 -1.05 -24.37
CA LYS A 134 18.02 -1.95 -24.36
C LYS A 134 16.70 -1.25 -24.68
N SER A 135 16.65 0.07 -24.66
CA SER A 135 15.43 0.79 -25.00
C SER A 135 15.21 0.80 -26.51
N LEU A 136 13.96 0.60 -26.91
CA LEU A 136 13.49 0.80 -28.28
C LEU A 136 12.70 2.11 -28.43
N GLU A 137 12.40 2.77 -27.31
CA GLU A 137 11.62 4.01 -27.29
C GLU A 137 12.55 5.21 -27.42
N GLU A 138 12.35 6.01 -28.46
CA GLU A 138 13.18 7.18 -28.77
C GLU A 138 13.16 8.23 -27.65
N THR A 139 12.03 8.41 -26.97
CA THR A 139 11.89 9.35 -25.84
C THR A 139 12.79 8.95 -24.66
N ILE A 140 12.92 7.65 -24.39
CA ILE A 140 13.76 7.09 -23.33
C ILE A 140 15.24 7.21 -23.72
N ILE A 141 15.57 6.93 -24.98
CA ILE A 141 16.94 7.11 -25.50
C ILE A 141 17.38 8.58 -25.37
N GLN A 142 16.51 9.54 -25.74
CA GLN A 142 16.80 10.96 -25.59
C GLN A 142 16.99 11.39 -24.13
N LYS A 143 16.22 10.79 -23.20
CA LYS A 143 16.41 10.99 -21.75
C LYS A 143 17.72 10.38 -21.24
N ALA A 144 18.13 9.22 -21.74
CA ALA A 144 19.42 8.62 -21.39
C ALA A 144 20.59 9.49 -21.91
N ILE A 145 20.52 9.95 -23.16
CA ILE A 145 21.50 10.87 -23.77
C ILE A 145 21.58 12.18 -22.99
N SER A 146 20.45 12.77 -22.59
CA SER A 146 20.45 13.99 -21.79
C SER A 146 21.04 13.76 -20.39
N GLY A 147 20.81 12.57 -19.81
CA GLY A 147 21.46 12.09 -18.59
C GLY A 147 22.99 12.09 -18.71
N PHE A 148 23.54 11.53 -19.79
CA PHE A 148 24.99 11.59 -20.07
C PHE A 148 25.54 13.02 -20.26
N ARG A 149 24.71 13.98 -20.66
CA ARG A 149 25.12 15.39 -20.89
C ARG A 149 25.09 16.26 -19.64
N TRP A 150 24.64 15.74 -18.50
CA TRP A 150 24.52 16.51 -17.25
C TRP A 150 25.89 17.00 -16.74
N PRO A 151 26.00 18.18 -16.09
CA PRO A 151 27.29 18.78 -15.71
C PRO A 151 28.18 17.89 -14.82
N VAL A 152 27.59 16.98 -14.06
CA VAL A 152 28.29 15.96 -13.27
C VAL A 152 29.15 15.05 -14.16
N PHE A 153 28.66 14.70 -15.36
CA PHE A 153 29.38 13.85 -16.32
C PHE A 153 30.42 14.61 -17.15
N LYS A 154 30.26 15.92 -17.36
CA LYS A 154 31.34 16.74 -17.97
C LYS A 154 32.58 16.82 -17.07
N LYS A 155 32.42 16.76 -15.74
CA LYS A 155 33.54 16.61 -14.80
C LYS A 155 34.15 15.20 -14.86
N LEU A 156 33.39 14.14 -15.15
CA LEU A 156 33.90 12.76 -15.34
C LEU A 156 34.98 12.69 -16.44
N ALA A 157 34.70 13.22 -17.63
CA ALA A 157 35.64 13.14 -18.75
C ALA A 157 36.90 14.01 -18.55
N ILE A 158 36.82 15.04 -17.71
CA ILE A 158 37.96 15.88 -17.33
C ILE A 158 38.78 15.20 -16.22
N CYS A 159 38.15 14.56 -15.23
CA CYS A 159 38.84 13.77 -14.22
C CYS A 159 39.51 12.52 -14.81
N GLU A 160 38.89 11.81 -15.74
CA GLU A 160 39.50 10.64 -16.40
C GLU A 160 40.76 11.01 -17.20
N LYS A 161 40.79 12.22 -17.80
CA LYS A 161 41.98 12.77 -18.49
C LYS A 161 43.07 13.30 -17.56
N LEU A 162 42.71 13.72 -16.35
CA LEU A 162 43.68 14.19 -15.33
C LEU A 162 44.28 13.02 -14.55
N TYR A 163 43.55 11.93 -14.30
CA TYR A 163 44.03 10.79 -13.49
C TYR A 163 44.89 9.76 -14.24
N TRP A 164 44.85 9.72 -15.58
CA TRP A 164 45.70 8.82 -16.39
C TRP A 164 47.05 9.43 -16.80
N ASN A 165 47.33 10.70 -16.46
CA ASN A 165 48.61 11.35 -16.79
C ASN A 165 49.61 11.40 -15.62
N ASP A 166 49.27 10.80 -14.46
CA ASP A 166 50.17 10.63 -13.30
C ASP A 166 50.50 9.15 -13.02
N LEU A 167 50.53 8.30 -14.06
CA LEU A 167 51.12 6.95 -14.05
C LEU A 167 52.05 6.76 -15.25
#